data_AF-A0A7X9DM02-F1
#
_entry.id   AF-A0A7X9DM02-F1
#
_cell.length_a   1.000
_cell.length_b   1.000
_cell.length_c   1.000
_cell.angle_alpha   90.00
_cell.angle_beta   90.00
_cell.angle_gamma   90.00
#
_symmetry.space_group_name_H-M   'P 1'
#
loop_
_entity.id
_entity.type
_entity.pdbx_description
1 polymer ?
#
loop_
_entity_poly.entity_id
_entity_poly.type
_entity_poly.pdbx_seq_one_letter_code
_entity_poly.pdbx_strand_id
1 'polypeptide(L)'
;YPKEFTFRNLEEHTDDLLQRFANRHLGDTLFRVGCDLYRKLGPADRLAGAIRMAMDVNTPYDKILYTLVAGIYFHATDEKGNMLPSDQEFHQRYKSQIDAVLREVCGFEEEIFPGLFQKARAFNRQILGLE
;
A
#
# COMPACT_ATOMS: atom_id res chain seq x y z
N TYR A 1 -18.27 19.49 3.56
CA TYR A 1 -18.08 19.61 5.01
C TYR A 1 -16.83 20.42 5.39
N PRO A 2 -16.69 21.68 4.98
CA PRO A 2 -15.45 22.45 5.22
C PRO A 2 -15.19 22.81 6.70
N LYS A 3 -16.18 22.62 7.60
CA LYS A 3 -16.06 22.87 9.04
C LYS A 3 -15.85 21.61 9.88
N GLU A 4 -15.96 20.42 9.29
CA GLU A 4 -15.91 19.13 10.01
C GLU A 4 -14.49 18.56 10.05
N PHE A 5 -13.68 18.86 9.03
CA PHE A 5 -12.28 18.42 8.93
C PHE A 5 -11.38 19.65 8.83
N THR A 6 -11.13 20.32 9.96
CA THR A 6 -10.11 21.36 10.01
C THR A 6 -8.71 20.72 9.98
N PHE A 7 -7.69 21.48 9.56
CA PHE A 7 -6.31 20.99 9.57
C PHE A 7 -5.91 20.47 10.96
N ARG A 8 -6.26 21.22 12.01
CA ARG A 8 -6.04 20.82 13.41
C ARG A 8 -6.73 19.50 13.75
N ASN A 9 -7.98 19.28 13.31
CA ASN A 9 -8.66 18.01 13.57
C ASN A 9 -7.97 16.84 12.86
N LEU A 10 -7.41 17.06 11.67
CA LEU A 10 -6.66 16.04 10.95
C LEU A 10 -5.32 15.72 11.62
N GLU A 11 -4.63 16.73 12.16
CA GLU A 11 -3.40 16.54 12.95
C GLU A 11 -3.70 15.76 14.24
N GLU A 12 -4.69 16.21 15.03
CA GLU A 12 -5.10 15.53 16.26
C GLU A 12 -5.55 14.08 15.97
N HIS A 13 -6.24 13.84 14.86
CA HIS A 13 -6.62 12.50 14.44
C HIS A 13 -5.43 11.64 14.02
N THR A 14 -4.43 12.23 13.35
CA THR A 14 -3.18 11.52 12.98
C THR A 14 -2.43 11.08 14.23
N ASP A 15 -2.31 11.96 15.22
CA ASP A 15 -1.66 11.64 16.50
C ASP A 15 -2.41 10.55 17.27
N ASP A 16 -3.75 10.59 17.32
CA ASP A 16 -4.58 9.52 17.90
C ASP A 16 -4.32 8.16 17.24
N LEU A 17 -4.28 8.12 15.90
CA LEU A 17 -4.00 6.88 15.16
C LEU A 17 -2.62 6.31 15.51
N LEU A 18 -1.59 7.16 15.59
CA LEU A 18 -0.24 6.74 15.96
C LEU A 18 -0.19 6.19 17.39
N GLN A 19 -0.88 6.82 18.34
CA GLN A 19 -0.99 6.31 19.71
C GLN A 19 -1.70 4.94 19.76
N ARG A 20 -2.75 4.77 18.97
CA ARG A 20 -3.49 3.50 18.88
C ARG A 20 -2.65 2.38 18.28
N PHE A 21 -1.86 2.66 17.24
CA PHE A 21 -0.94 1.69 16.65
C PHE A 21 0.21 1.31 17.60
N ALA A 22 0.59 2.19 18.53
CA ALA A 22 1.58 1.89 19.56
C ALA A 22 1.06 1.02 20.72
N ASN A 23 -0.25 0.79 20.81
CA ASN A 23 -0.84 0.03 21.91
C ASN A 23 -0.53 -1.48 21.81
N ARG A 24 0.37 -1.94 22.66
CA ARG A 24 0.78 -3.36 22.74
C ARG A 24 -0.34 -4.33 23.14
N HIS A 25 -1.42 -3.84 23.73
CA HIS A 25 -2.57 -4.66 24.15
C HIS A 25 -3.55 -4.94 23.00
N LEU A 26 -3.38 -4.32 21.83
CA LEU A 26 -4.31 -4.49 20.70
C LEU A 26 -4.28 -5.93 20.14
N GLY A 27 -3.14 -6.62 20.26
CA GLY A 27 -2.99 -8.01 19.81
C GLY A 27 -2.98 -8.20 18.28
N ASP A 28 -2.88 -7.10 17.54
CA ASP A 28 -2.90 -7.11 16.08
C ASP A 28 -1.58 -7.64 15.51
N THR A 29 -1.62 -8.80 14.85
CA THR A 29 -0.45 -9.36 14.18
C THR A 29 -0.21 -8.73 12.81
N LEU A 30 1.05 -8.72 12.37
CA LEU A 30 1.41 -8.29 11.00
C LEU A 30 0.63 -9.08 9.95
N PHE A 31 0.47 -10.39 10.12
CA PHE A 31 -0.34 -11.24 9.25
C PHE A 31 -1.74 -10.68 9.06
N ARG A 32 -2.48 -10.48 10.16
CA ARG A 32 -3.86 -10.00 10.11
C ARG A 32 -3.97 -8.59 9.52
N VAL A 33 -3.03 -7.70 9.86
CA VAL A 33 -3.03 -6.31 9.38
C VAL A 33 -2.57 -6.18 7.94
N GLY A 34 -1.74 -7.09 7.41
CA GLY A 34 -1.11 -6.97 6.10
C GLY A 34 -1.62 -7.92 5.01
N CYS A 35 -2.26 -9.04 5.35
CA CYS A 35 -2.75 -10.03 4.36
C CYS A 35 -3.88 -9.49 3.45
N ASP A 36 -4.38 -10.28 2.50
CA ASP A 36 -5.46 -9.89 1.57
C ASP A 36 -4.98 -8.81 0.57
N LEU A 37 -3.92 -9.17 -0.16
CA LEU A 37 -3.16 -8.27 -1.04
C LEU A 37 -3.99 -7.74 -2.20
N TYR A 38 -4.80 -8.58 -2.84
CA TYR A 38 -5.67 -8.17 -3.94
C TYR A 38 -6.60 -7.03 -3.55
N ARG A 39 -7.20 -7.09 -2.36
CA ARG A 39 -8.07 -6.00 -1.89
C ARG A 39 -7.24 -4.78 -1.48
N LYS A 40 -6.21 -4.96 -0.63
CA LYS A 40 -5.46 -3.83 -0.04
C LYS A 40 -4.64 -3.02 -1.04
N LEU A 41 -4.14 -3.66 -2.09
CA LEU A 41 -3.43 -3.00 -3.20
C LEU A 41 -4.39 -2.54 -4.32
N GLY A 42 -5.66 -2.91 -4.24
CA GLY A 42 -6.67 -2.62 -5.26
C GLY A 42 -7.00 -1.13 -5.43
N PRO A 43 -7.53 -0.73 -6.59
CA PRO A 43 -7.77 0.68 -6.96
C PRO A 43 -8.76 1.41 -6.04
N ALA A 44 -9.63 0.67 -5.36
CA ALA A 44 -10.66 1.21 -4.46
C ALA A 44 -10.26 1.22 -2.98
N ASP A 45 -9.06 0.76 -2.63
CA ASP A 45 -8.59 0.68 -1.24
C ASP A 45 -7.48 1.73 -0.97
N ARG A 46 -6.96 1.71 0.26
CA ARG A 46 -6.22 2.79 0.92
C ARG A 46 -4.93 3.27 0.25
N LEU A 47 -4.32 2.47 -0.63
CA LEU A 47 -3.03 2.82 -1.27
C LEU A 47 -3.23 3.33 -2.70
N ALA A 48 -3.66 2.46 -3.61
CA ALA A 48 -3.84 2.83 -5.01
C ALA A 48 -4.93 3.93 -5.16
N GLY A 49 -6.01 3.85 -4.40
CA GLY A 49 -7.05 4.88 -4.37
C GLY A 49 -6.52 6.23 -3.88
N ALA A 50 -5.68 6.23 -2.83
CA ALA A 50 -5.07 7.45 -2.31
C ALA A 50 -4.08 8.08 -3.29
N ILE A 51 -3.31 7.27 -4.01
CA ILE A 51 -2.42 7.73 -5.08
C ILE A 51 -3.23 8.38 -6.20
N ARG A 52 -4.35 7.76 -6.63
CA ARG A 52 -5.24 8.33 -7.65
C ARG A 52 -5.80 9.68 -7.20
N MET A 53 -6.34 9.76 -5.99
CA MET A 53 -6.87 11.01 -5.43
C MET A 53 -5.80 12.11 -5.38
N ALA A 54 -4.57 11.77 -4.95
CA ALA A 54 -3.47 12.72 -4.89
C ALA A 54 -3.08 13.26 -6.28
N MET A 55 -3.11 12.40 -7.31
CA MET A 55 -2.90 12.82 -8.70
C MET A 55 -3.99 13.79 -9.17
N ASP A 56 -5.27 13.51 -8.90
CA ASP A 56 -6.40 14.33 -9.33
C ASP A 56 -6.33 15.76 -8.76
N VAL A 57 -5.73 15.93 -7.58
CA VAL A 57 -5.52 17.24 -6.93
C VAL A 57 -4.08 17.74 -7.00
N ASN A 58 -3.24 17.18 -7.88
CA ASN A 58 -1.84 17.57 -8.10
C ASN A 58 -0.99 17.65 -6.81
N THR A 59 -1.13 16.67 -5.92
CA THR A 59 -0.41 16.58 -4.64
C THR A 59 0.59 15.41 -4.64
N PRO A 60 1.76 15.53 -3.96
CA PRO A 60 2.74 14.44 -3.89
C PRO A 60 2.18 13.16 -3.25
N TYR A 61 2.58 12.00 -3.78
CA TYR A 61 2.11 10.68 -3.34
C TYR A 61 3.25 9.68 -3.11
N ASP A 62 4.50 10.13 -3.17
CA ASP A 62 5.71 9.30 -3.17
C ASP A 62 5.80 8.33 -1.98
N LYS A 63 5.44 8.77 -0.78
CA LYS A 63 5.41 7.92 0.43
C LYS A 63 4.34 6.82 0.36
N ILE A 64 3.20 7.12 -0.26
CA ILE A 64 2.12 6.15 -0.45
C ILE A 64 2.53 5.13 -1.53
N LEU A 65 3.17 5.58 -2.61
CA LEU A 65 3.69 4.70 -3.65
C LEU A 65 4.79 3.78 -3.12
N TYR A 66 5.73 4.29 -2.31
CA TYR A 66 6.72 3.46 -1.64
C TYR A 66 6.06 2.35 -0.80
N THR A 67 5.02 2.71 -0.03
CA THR A 67 4.26 1.77 0.79
C THR A 67 3.54 0.72 -0.05
N LEU A 68 2.97 1.12 -1.19
CA LEU A 68 2.35 0.20 -2.16
C LEU A 68 3.38 -0.80 -2.68
N VAL A 69 4.54 -0.33 -3.15
CA VAL A 69 5.59 -1.21 -3.68
C VAL A 69 6.12 -2.15 -2.61
N ALA A 70 6.35 -1.66 -1.38
CA ALA A 70 6.73 -2.51 -0.25
C ALA A 70 5.65 -3.56 0.08
N GLY A 71 4.38 -3.18 -0.02
CA GLY A 71 3.23 -4.08 0.20
C GLY A 71 3.17 -5.26 -0.77
N ILE A 72 3.71 -5.12 -1.99
CA ILE A 72 3.81 -6.23 -2.96
C ILE A 72 4.65 -7.39 -2.39
N TYR A 73 5.62 -7.09 -1.52
CA TYR A 73 6.52 -8.06 -0.90
C TYR A 73 6.03 -8.61 0.44
N PHE A 74 4.81 -8.27 0.85
CA PHE A 74 4.27 -8.75 2.12
C PHE A 74 4.08 -10.27 2.12
N HIS A 75 4.65 -10.94 3.12
CA HIS A 75 4.71 -12.41 3.18
C HIS A 75 4.56 -12.96 4.61
N ALA A 76 4.03 -12.18 5.56
CA ALA A 76 3.84 -12.67 6.91
C ALA A 76 2.86 -13.86 6.94
N THR A 77 2.99 -14.71 7.96
CA THR A 77 2.17 -15.91 8.16
C THR A 77 1.36 -15.84 9.45
N ASP A 78 0.28 -16.60 9.53
CA ASP A 78 -0.48 -16.81 10.75
C ASP A 78 0.33 -17.54 11.83
N GLU A 79 -0.29 -17.78 12.99
CA GLU A 79 0.31 -18.49 14.14
C GLU A 79 0.73 -19.93 13.81
N LYS A 80 0.18 -20.51 12.74
CA LYS A 80 0.48 -21.86 12.27
C LYS A 80 1.51 -21.87 11.14
N GLY A 81 2.07 -20.72 10.78
CA GLY A 81 3.03 -20.59 9.68
C GLY A 81 2.39 -20.58 8.29
N ASN A 82 1.07 -20.40 8.17
CA ASN A 82 0.38 -20.37 6.89
C ASN A 82 0.15 -18.93 6.41
N MET A 83 0.36 -18.73 5.11
CA MET A 83 -0.07 -17.51 4.43
C MET A 83 -1.54 -17.64 4.02
N LEU A 84 -2.24 -16.52 3.88
CA LEU A 84 -3.60 -16.51 3.35
C LEU A 84 -3.60 -17.11 1.93
N PRO A 85 -4.51 -18.05 1.57
CA PRO A 85 -4.48 -18.70 0.26
C PRO A 85 -4.51 -17.75 -0.93
N SER A 86 -5.24 -16.63 -0.83
CA SER A 86 -5.25 -15.60 -1.87
C SER A 86 -3.90 -14.90 -2.05
N ASP A 87 -3.15 -14.72 -0.96
CA ASP A 87 -1.83 -14.10 -1.00
C ASP A 87 -0.79 -15.08 -1.54
N GLN A 88 -0.95 -16.38 -1.27
CA GLN A 88 -0.14 -17.42 -1.91
C GLN A 88 -0.34 -17.42 -3.43
N GLU A 89 -1.59 -17.34 -3.89
CA GLU A 89 -1.91 -17.23 -5.32
C GLU A 89 -1.35 -15.93 -5.93
N PHE A 90 -1.49 -14.80 -5.23
CA PHE A 90 -0.88 -13.53 -5.62
C PHE A 90 0.63 -13.67 -5.88
N HIS A 91 1.36 -14.28 -4.95
CA HIS A 91 2.81 -14.49 -5.09
C HIS A 91 3.15 -15.46 -6.23
N GLN A 92 2.37 -16.54 -6.41
CA GLN A 92 2.55 -17.49 -7.51
C GLN A 92 2.34 -16.84 -8.87
N ARG A 93 1.33 -15.97 -8.99
CA ARG A 93 0.97 -15.27 -10.22
C ARG A 93 2.00 -14.21 -10.60
N TYR A 94 2.32 -13.31 -9.67
CA TYR A 94 3.11 -12.13 -10.02
C TYR A 94 4.62 -12.32 -9.85
N LYS A 95 5.09 -13.20 -8.96
CA LYS A 95 6.53 -13.46 -8.74
C LYS A 95 7.39 -12.19 -8.63
N SER A 96 6.89 -11.17 -7.92
CA SER A 96 7.53 -9.84 -7.78
C SER A 96 7.61 -8.98 -9.06
N GLN A 97 6.84 -9.30 -10.11
CA GLN A 97 6.69 -8.45 -11.29
C GLN A 97 5.82 -7.23 -10.95
N ILE A 98 6.44 -6.20 -10.40
CA ILE A 98 5.74 -5.00 -9.90
C ILE A 98 4.88 -4.31 -10.97
N ASP A 99 5.33 -4.27 -12.23
CA ASP A 99 4.60 -3.62 -13.31
C ASP A 99 3.28 -4.37 -13.61
N ALA A 100 3.29 -5.70 -13.51
CA ALA A 100 2.10 -6.51 -13.66
C ALA A 100 1.13 -6.28 -12.49
N VAL A 101 1.63 -6.16 -11.25
CA VAL A 101 0.79 -5.83 -10.09
C VAL A 101 0.17 -4.45 -10.22
N LEU A 102 0.94 -3.43 -10.62
CA LEU A 102 0.43 -2.07 -10.83
C LEU A 102 -0.68 -2.03 -11.87
N ARG A 103 -0.55 -2.83 -12.93
CA ARG A 103 -1.55 -2.93 -13.99
C ARG A 103 -2.78 -3.73 -13.59
N GLU A 104 -2.58 -4.97 -13.18
CA GLU A 104 -3.66 -5.96 -13.02
C GLU A 104 -4.35 -5.88 -11.66
N VAL A 105 -3.65 -5.42 -10.61
CA VAL A 105 -4.19 -5.33 -9.24
C VAL A 105 -4.49 -3.89 -8.86
N CYS A 106 -3.57 -2.96 -9.11
CA CYS A 106 -3.74 -1.57 -8.68
C CYS A 106 -4.54 -0.71 -9.67
N GLY A 107 -4.75 -1.18 -10.91
CA GLY A 107 -5.53 -0.46 -11.93
C GLY A 107 -4.83 0.79 -12.49
N PHE A 108 -3.50 0.77 -12.61
CA PHE A 108 -2.72 1.80 -13.29
C PHE A 108 -2.31 1.36 -14.69
N GLU A 109 -2.37 2.28 -15.66
CA GLU A 109 -1.89 2.07 -17.03
C GLU A 109 -0.63 2.91 -17.26
N GLU A 110 0.43 2.30 -17.80
CA GLU A 110 1.73 2.97 -17.95
C GLU A 110 1.67 4.07 -19.02
N GLU A 111 0.83 3.88 -20.03
CA GLU A 111 0.56 4.83 -21.09
C GLU A 111 -0.05 6.12 -20.55
N ILE A 112 -0.86 6.02 -19.49
CA ILE A 112 -1.52 7.17 -18.84
C ILE A 112 -0.64 7.72 -17.71
N PHE A 113 0.04 6.86 -16.95
CA PHE A 113 0.81 7.24 -15.76
C PHE A 113 2.30 6.82 -15.83
N PRO A 114 3.06 7.20 -16.88
CA PRO A 114 4.43 6.71 -17.06
C PRO A 114 5.36 7.09 -15.90
N GLY A 115 5.16 8.29 -15.34
CA GLY A 115 5.91 8.75 -14.16
C GLY A 115 5.66 7.92 -12.90
N LEU A 116 4.47 7.34 -12.73
CA LEU A 116 4.19 6.44 -11.61
C LEU A 116 4.98 5.14 -11.75
N PHE A 117 4.99 4.53 -12.95
CA PHE A 117 5.75 3.30 -13.19
C PHE A 117 7.26 3.54 -13.03
N GLN A 118 7.78 4.67 -13.52
CA GLN A 118 9.18 5.04 -13.32
C GLN A 118 9.54 5.14 -11.83
N LYS A 119 8.74 5.87 -11.04
CA LYS A 119 8.95 6.00 -9.59
C LYS A 119 8.82 4.65 -8.88
N ALA A 120 7.83 3.84 -9.24
CA ALA A 120 7.62 2.54 -8.64
C ALA A 120 8.81 1.61 -8.86
N ARG A 121 9.36 1.59 -10.09
CA ARG A 121 10.59 0.84 -10.40
C ARG A 121 11.80 1.34 -9.63
N ALA A 122 11.91 2.65 -9.39
CA ALA A 122 12.96 3.22 -8.56
C ALA A 122 12.84 2.76 -7.10
N PHE A 123 11.66 2.88 -6.49
CA PHE A 123 11.41 2.36 -5.14
C PHE A 123 11.60 0.85 -5.04
N ASN A 124 11.29 0.12 -6.11
CA ASN A 124 11.53 -1.32 -6.14
C ASN A 124 13.02 -1.67 -6.03
N ARG A 125 13.88 -0.96 -6.78
CA ARG A 125 15.34 -1.12 -6.65
C ARG A 125 15.82 -0.75 -5.24
N GLN A 126 15.31 0.34 -4.69
CA GLN A 126 15.61 0.77 -3.32
C GLN A 126 15.25 -0.31 -2.28
N ILE A 127 14.03 -0.86 -2.35
CA ILE A 127 13.54 -1.89 -1.43
C ILE A 127 14.36 -3.17 -1.53
N LEU A 128 14.81 -3.53 -2.74
CA LEU A 128 15.64 -4.71 -2.99
C LEU A 128 17.14 -4.48 -2.71
N GLY A 129 17.55 -3.27 -2.31
CA GLY A 129 18.96 -2.94 -2.06
C GLY A 129 19.85 -3.00 -3.32
N LEU A 130 19.27 -2.70 -4.49
CA LEU A 130 19.94 -2.74 -5.80
C LEU A 130 20.39 -1.34 -6.28
N GLU A 131 20.65 -0.42 -5.34
CA GLU A 131 21.13 0.94 -5.63
C GLU A 131 22.65 1.03 -5.81
#